data_AF-A0A534MYQ3-F1
#
_entry.id   AF-A0A534MYQ3-F1
#
_cell.length_a   1.000
_cell.length_b   1.000
_cell.length_c   1.000
_cell.angle_alpha   90.00
_cell.angle_beta   90.00
_cell.angle_gamma   90.00
#
_symmetry.space_group_name_H-M   'P 1'
#
loop_
_entity.id
_entity.type
_entity.pdbx_description
1 polymer ?
#
loop_
_entity_poly.entity_id
_entity_poly.type
_entity_poly.pdbx_seq_one_letter_code
_entity_poly.pdbx_strand_id
1 'polypeptide(L)' 'MDTRDRQLYLRTSEGERKVVSYTPATRVIIEGREYPVTDLKSGDRVVMQLHKDSRGNDYTDLIRVRKNMPQQGETVRE' A
#
# COMPACT_ATOMS: atom_id res chain seq x y z
N MET A 1 11.66 10.99 -10.49
CA MET A 1 10.84 9.81 -10.12
C MET A 1 10.70 8.98 -11.37
N ASP A 2 11.54 7.97 -11.53
CA ASP A 2 11.44 7.03 -12.65
C ASP A 2 10.23 6.13 -12.43
N THR A 3 9.08 6.51 -12.99
CA THR A 3 7.83 5.72 -13.01
C THR A 3 7.90 4.51 -13.95
N ARG A 4 9.10 4.12 -14.39
CA ARG A 4 9.33 3.02 -15.34
C ARG A 4 9.33 1.66 -14.64
N ASP A 5 9.91 1.59 -13.44
CA ASP A 5 9.71 0.47 -12.53
C ASP A 5 8.45 0.78 -11.73
N ARG A 6 7.33 0.16 -12.08
CA ARG A 6 6.06 0.30 -11.37
C ARG A 6 6.13 -0.42 -10.02
N GLN A 7 7.06 0.01 -9.19
CA GLN A 7 7.42 -0.59 -7.91
C GLN A 7 7.22 0.45 -6.81
N LEU A 8 6.61 0.00 -5.73
CA LEU A 8 6.45 0.73 -4.48
C LEU A 8 7.44 0.15 -3.47
N TYR A 9 8.32 1.02 -2.98
CA TYR A 9 9.21 0.71 -1.88
C TYR A 9 8.50 1.07 -0.59
N LEU A 10 8.18 0.05 0.18
CA LEU A 10 7.42 0.17 1.40
C LEU A 10 8.30 -0.20 2.58
N ARG A 11 8.00 0.43 3.71
CA ARG A 11 8.57 0.06 4.99
C ARG A 11 7.43 -0.40 5.89
N THR A 12 7.49 -1.65 6.33
CA THR A 12 6.50 -2.18 7.28
C THR A 12 6.70 -1.53 8.65
N SER A 13 5.70 -1.65 9.52
CA SER A 13 5.80 -1.15 10.90
C SER A 13 6.91 -1.86 11.69
N GLU A 14 7.28 -3.07 11.30
CA GLU A 14 8.38 -3.86 11.89
C GLU A 14 9.76 -3.40 11.37
N GLY A 15 9.80 -2.45 10.43
CA GLY A 15 11.02 -1.89 9.88
C GLY A 15 11.54 -2.61 8.64
N GLU A 16 10.90 -3.70 8.22
CA GLU A 16 11.25 -4.44 7.01
C GLU A 16 10.95 -3.63 5.76
N ARG A 17 11.83 -3.72 4.76
CA ARG A 17 11.63 -3.08 3.46
C ARG A 17 11.01 -4.09 2.51
N LYS A 18 9.86 -3.74 1.94
CA LYS A 18 9.14 -4.57 0.98
C LYS A 18 9.00 -3.84 -0.35
N VAL A 19 9.22 -4.55 -1.44
CA VAL A 19 9.00 -4.03 -2.79
C VAL A 19 7.76 -4.68 -3.35
N VAL A 20 6.80 -3.86 -3.76
CA VAL A 20 5.51 -4.33 -4.29
C VAL A 20 5.29 -3.71 -5.65
N SER A 21 4.92 -4.52 -6.63
CA SER A 21 4.60 -3.99 -7.95
C SER A 21 3.19 -3.41 -7.97
N TYR A 22 2.99 -2.29 -8.65
CA TYR A 22 1.67 -1.74 -8.92
C TYR A 22 1.42 -1.70 -10.43
N THR A 23 0.15 -1.62 -10.82
CA THR A 23 -0.26 -1.53 -12.21
C THR A 23 -0.90 -0.16 -12.46
N PRO A 24 -1.06 0.28 -13.71
CA PRO A 24 -1.82 1.48 -14.03
C PRO A 24 -3.29 1.40 -13.59
N ALA A 25 -3.81 0.19 -13.36
CA ALA A 25 -5.14 -0.05 -12.82
C ALA A 25 -5.18 0.05 -11.28
N THR A 26 -4.03 0.20 -10.61
CA THR A 26 -3.98 0.31 -9.15
C THR A 26 -4.64 1.61 -8.71
N ARG A 27 -5.65 1.48 -7.83
CA ARG A 27 -6.41 2.61 -7.30
C ARG A 27 -5.91 2.95 -5.91
N VAL A 28 -5.62 4.22 -5.66
CA VAL A 28 -5.33 4.72 -4.31
C VAL A 28 -6.55 5.44 -3.79
N ILE A 29 -7.05 5.05 -2.62
CA ILE A 29 -8.17 5.70 -1.96
C ILE A 29 -7.63 6.49 -0.77
N ILE A 30 -7.77 7.81 -0.82
CA ILE A 30 -7.38 8.75 0.24
C ILE A 30 -8.65 9.43 0.74
N GLU A 31 -9.00 9.22 2.01
CA GLU A 31 -10.21 9.80 2.62
C GLU A 31 -11.50 9.56 1.79
N GLY A 32 -11.61 8.37 1.18
CA GLY A 32 -12.77 7.98 0.36
C GLY A 32 -12.76 8.51 -1.08
N ARG A 33 -11.69 9.19 -1.52
CA ARG A 33 -11.52 9.67 -2.89
C ARG A 33 -10.41 8.91 -3.60
N GLU A 34 -10.58 8.63 -4.88
CA GLU A 34 -9.56 7.96 -5.70
C GLU A 34 -8.49 8.97 -6.16
N TYR A 35 -7.23 8.60 -5.98
CA TYR A 35 -6.04 9.37 -6.35
C TYR A 35 -5.03 8.46 -7.06
N PRO A 36 -4.12 9.04 -7.86
CA PRO A 36 -3.01 8.30 -8.44
C PRO A 36 -1.98 7.93 -7.37
N VAL A 37 -1.22 6.85 -7.61
CA VAL A 37 -0.11 6.40 -6.76
C VAL A 37 0.94 7.49 -6.54
N THR A 38 1.10 8.42 -7.49
CA THR A 38 2.02 9.55 -7.40
C THR A 38 1.63 10.60 -6.35
N ASP A 39 0.41 10.57 -5.84
CA ASP A 39 -0.04 11.47 -4.77
C ASP A 39 0.35 10.99 -3.37
N LEU A 40 0.74 9.70 -3.24
CA LEU A 40 1.25 9.13 -2.00
C LEU A 40 2.57 9.80 -1.61
N LYS A 41 2.67 10.24 -0.36
CA LYS A 41 3.89 10.84 0.18
C LYS A 41 4.60 9.87 1.10
N SER A 42 5.93 9.97 1.13
CA SER A 42 6.73 9.24 2.09
C SER A 42 6.33 9.65 3.51
N GLY A 43 5.94 8.67 4.33
CA GLY A 43 5.41 8.90 5.68
C GLY A 43 3.91 8.64 5.80
N ASP A 44 3.17 8.55 4.69
CA ASP A 44 1.78 8.11 4.72
C ASP A 44 1.68 6.63 5.14
N ARG A 45 0.77 6.34 6.08
CA ARG A 45 0.41 4.97 6.42
C ARG A 45 -0.68 4.51 5.50
N VAL A 46 -0.42 3.42 4.79
CA VAL A 46 -1.35 2.84 3.83
C VAL A 46 -1.62 1.38 4.16
N VAL A 47 -2.82 0.93 3.84
CA VAL A 47 -3.20 -0.48 3.81
C VAL A 47 -3.42 -0.84 2.37
N MET A 48 -2.79 -1.93 1.95
CA MET A 48 -2.87 -2.39 0.57
C MET A 48 -3.12 -3.88 0.54
N GLN A 49 -3.86 -4.32 -0.48
CA GLN A 49 -4.09 -5.73 -0.69
C GLN A 49 -2.97 -6.28 -1.55
N LEU A 50 -2.15 -7.16 -0.98
CA LEU A 50 -1.08 -7.84 -1.69
C LEU A 50 -1.61 -9.12 -2.32
N HIS A 51 -1.33 -9.27 -3.60
CA HIS A 51 -1.61 -10.46 -4.38
C HIS A 51 -0.30 -10.98 -4.96
N LYS A 52 -0.28 -12.26 -5.32
CA LYS A 52 0.86 -12.84 -6.04
C LYS A 52 0.49 -13.03 -7.49
N ASP A 53 1.33 -12.56 -8.39
CA ASP A 53 1.16 -12.82 -9.82
C ASP A 53 1.52 -14.29 -10.14
N SER A 54 1.30 -14.70 -11.39
CA SER A 54 1.66 -16.05 -11.86
C SER A 54 3.16 -16.36 -11.80
N ARG A 55 4.02 -15.35 -11.54
CA ARG A 55 5.47 -15.47 -11.38
C ARG A 55 5.89 -15.46 -9.90
N GLY A 56 4.95 -15.32 -8.97
CA GLY A 56 5.17 -15.26 -7.52
C GLY A 56 5.53 -13.88 -6.98
N ASN A 57 5.51 -12.82 -7.82
CA ASN A 57 5.80 -11.47 -7.40
C ASN A 57 4.62 -10.86 -6.65
N ASP A 58 4.91 -10.15 -5.56
CA ASP A 58 3.90 -9.40 -4.84
C ASP A 58 3.47 -8.16 -5.65
N TYR A 59 2.17 -8.03 -5.93
CA TYR A 59 1.56 -6.86 -6.56
C TYR A 59 0.34 -6.37 -5.78
N THR A 60 -0.06 -5.13 -6.03
CA THR A 60 -1.28 -4.55 -5.44
C THR A 60 -2.13 -3.82 -6.48
N ASP A 61 -3.43 -4.04 -6.43
CA ASP A 61 -4.44 -3.34 -7.23
C ASP A 61 -5.20 -2.26 -6.43
N LEU A 62 -5.11 -2.28 -5.09
CA LEU A 62 -5.82 -1.36 -4.23
C LEU A 62 -4.98 -0.92 -3.04
N ILE A 63 -4.81 0.40 -2.91
CA ILE A 63 -4.13 1.06 -1.81
C ILE A 63 -5.12 1.98 -1.11
N ARG A 64 -5.18 1.93 0.22
CA ARG A 64 -6.03 2.79 1.04
C ARG A 64 -5.18 3.53 2.04
N VAL A 65 -5.18 4.85 2.00
CA VAL A 65 -4.44 5.66 2.97
C VAL A 65 -5.23 5.72 4.27
N ARG A 66 -4.58 5.31 5.37
CA ARG A 66 -5.10 5.41 6.73
C ARG A 66 -4.53 6.69 7.34
N LYS A 67 -5.33 7.75 7.36
CA LYS A 67 -5.03 8.93 8.16
C LYS A 67 -5.18 8.53 9.62
N ASN A 68 -4.04 8.38 10.31
CA ASN A 68 -3.87 8.03 11.72
C ASN A 68 -5.18 8.00 12.53
N MET A 69 -5.86 6.86 12.53
CA MET A 69 -6.77 6.49 13.60
C MET A 69 -5.96 5.61 14.55
N PRO A 70 -6.06 5.82 15.89
CA PRO A 70 -5.31 5.02 16.85
C PRO A 70 -5.58 3.54 16.60
N GLN A 71 -4.50 2.76 16.65
CA GLN A 71 -4.52 1.30 16.54
C GLN A 71 -5.61 0.74 17.45
N GLN A 72 -6.74 0.30 16.88
CA GLN A 72 -7.59 -0.65 17.55
C GLN A 72 -6.90 -2.00 17.35
N GLY A 73 -6.06 -2.34 18.32
CA GLY A 73 -5.60 -3.71 18.50
C GLY A 73 -6.84 -4.57 18.66
N GLU A 74 -7.02 -5.50 17.72
CA GLU A 74 -7.95 -6.60 17.83
C GLU A 74 -7.45 -7.52 18.96
N THR A 75 -7.73 -7.17 20.21
CA THR A 75 -7.78 -8.18 21.28
C THR A 75 -9.18 -8.76 21.26
N VAL A 76 -9.37 -9.75 20.39
CA VAL A 76 -10.41 -10.76 20.58
C VAL A 76 -9.84 -11.80 21.54
N ARG A 77 -10.24 -11.72 22.81
CA ARG A 77 -10.22 -12.89 23.71
C ARG A 77 -11.52 -12.87 24.51
N GLU A 78 -12.36 -13.84 24.14
CA GLU A 78 -13.57 -14.30 24.82
C GLU A 78 -13.26 -14.82 26.23
#